data_AF-A0A379Y746-F1
#
_entry.id   AF-A0A379Y746-F1
#
_cell.length_a   1.000
_cell.length_b   1.000
_cell.length_c   1.000
_cell.angle_alpha   90.00
_cell.angle_beta   90.00
_cell.angle_gamma   90.00
#
_symmetry.space_group_name_H-M   'P 1'
#
loop_
_entity.id
_entity.type
_entity.pdbx_description
1 polymer ?
#
loop_
_entity_poly.entity_id
_entity_poly.type
_entity_poly.pdbx_seq_one_letter_code
_entity_poly.pdbx_strand_id
1 'polypeptide(L)' 'MNRYPMFNPQLLLSFVAVCDSNSFTRAAERVFLSQSTVSQQVRRAGRDAGQAAV' A
#
# COMPACT_ATOMS: atom_id res chain seq x y z
N MET A 1 24.77 -3.01 6.27
CA MET A 1 23.63 -2.10 6.55
C MET A 1 23.10 -1.55 5.24
N ASN A 2 21.96 -2.05 4.75
CA ASN A 2 21.31 -1.45 3.58
C ASN A 2 20.36 -0.35 4.08
N ARG A 3 20.78 0.92 3.96
CA ARG A 3 20.04 2.12 4.41
C ARG A 3 18.92 2.55 3.46
N TYR A 4 18.75 1.85 2.35
CA TYR A 4 17.60 2.01 1.48
C TYR A 4 16.59 0.92 1.84
N PRO A 5 15.45 1.25 2.48
CA PRO A 5 14.34 0.34 2.47
C PRO A 5 14.05 0.06 1.00
N MET A 6 14.30 -1.17 0.56
CA MET A 6 13.84 -1.61 -0.74
C MET A 6 12.32 -1.59 -0.66
N PHE A 7 11.72 -0.45 -1.03
CA PHE A 7 10.28 -0.29 -1.08
C PHE A 7 9.76 -1.33 -2.06
N ASN A 8 8.95 -2.25 -1.55
CA ASN A 8 8.34 -3.26 -2.40
C ASN A 8 7.45 -2.52 -3.42
N PRO A 9 7.72 -2.64 -4.74
CA PRO A 9 6.97 -1.91 -5.77
C PRO A 9 5.46 -2.16 -5.68
N GLN A 10 5.07 -3.38 -5.29
CA GLN A 10 3.66 -3.74 -5.10
C GLN A 10 2.99 -2.89 -4.00
N LEU A 11 3.75 -2.55 -2.97
CA LEU A 11 3.30 -1.78 -1.82
C LEU A 11 3.03 -0.32 -2.22
N LEU A 12 3.89 0.24 -3.07
CA LEU A 12 3.71 1.57 -3.68
C LEU A 12 2.53 1.59 -4.67
N LEU A 13 2.40 0.56 -5.51
CA LEU A 13 1.29 0.44 -6.46
C LEU A 13 -0.06 0.36 -5.74
N SER A 14 -0.15 -0.46 -4.68
CA SER A 14 -1.34 -0.53 -3.83
C SER A 14 -1.67 0.79 -3.14
N PHE A 15 -0.65 1.53 -2.68
CA PHE A 15 -0.84 2.85 -2.08
C PHE A 15 -1.39 3.88 -3.08
N VAL A 16 -0.75 4.00 -4.25
CA VAL A 16 -1.19 4.91 -5.33
C VAL A 16 -2.60 4.55 -5.79
N ALA A 17 -2.91 3.26 -5.97
CA ALA A 17 -4.23 2.81 -6.38
C ALA A 17 -5.32 3.20 -5.36
N VAL A 18 -5.02 3.19 -4.06
CA VAL A 18 -5.94 3.65 -3.00
C VAL A 18 -6.11 5.17 -3.07
N CYS A 19 -5.03 5.94 -3.21
CA CYS A 19 -5.12 7.40 -3.35
C CYS A 19 -5.95 7.81 -4.58
N ASP A 20 -5.76 7.16 -5.71
CA ASP A 20 -6.46 7.47 -6.97
C ASP A 20 -7.94 7.06 -6.96
N SER A 21 -8.31 6.02 -6.21
CA SER A 21 -9.68 5.49 -6.19
C SER A 21 -10.48 5.92 -4.97
N ASN A 22 -9.80 6.39 -3.92
CA ASN A 22 -10.35 6.61 -2.58
C ASN A 22 -11.16 5.41 -2.05
N SER A 23 -10.79 4.18 -2.45
CA SER A 23 -11.52 2.96 -2.11
C SER A 23 -10.60 1.74 -2.14
N PHE A 24 -10.48 1.03 -1.01
CA PHE A 24 -9.68 -0.20 -0.96
C PHE A 24 -10.22 -1.30 -1.88
N THR A 25 -11.53 -1.36 -2.09
CA THR A 25 -12.15 -2.34 -2.99
C THR A 25 -11.78 -2.07 -4.44
N ARG A 26 -11.93 -0.82 -4.91
CA ARG A 26 -11.56 -0.44 -6.29
C ARG A 26 -10.04 -0.48 -6.52
N ALA A 27 -9.25 -0.15 -5.51
CA ALA A 27 -7.79 -0.27 -5.58
C ALA A 27 -7.36 -1.73 -5.78
N ALA A 28 -7.99 -2.65 -5.05
CA ALA A 28 -7.69 -4.09 -5.12
C ALA A 28 -7.99 -4.69 -6.49
N GLU A 29 -9.10 -4.29 -7.13
CA GLU A 29 -9.43 -4.65 -8.51
C GLU A 29 -8.34 -4.18 -9.49
N ARG A 30 -7.82 -2.96 -9.33
CA ARG A 30 -6.81 -2.37 -10.22
C ARG A 30 -5.44 -3.05 -10.14
N VAL A 31 -5.08 -3.58 -8.98
CA VAL A 31 -3.77 -4.23 -8.75
C VAL A 31 -3.86 -5.76 -8.68
N PHE A 32 -5.01 -6.34 -9.02
CA PHE A 32 -5.27 -7.79 -9.00
C PHE A 32 -4.96 -8.44 -7.65
N LEU A 33 -5.34 -7.77 -6.56
CA LEU A 33 -5.21 -8.28 -5.20
C LEU A 33 -6.58 -8.34 -4.52
N SER A 34 -6.63 -8.95 -3.34
CA SER A 34 -7.80 -8.83 -2.47
C SER A 34 -7.80 -7.49 -1.73
N GLN A 35 -8.99 -6.99 -1.38
CA GLN A 35 -9.15 -5.76 -0.60
C GLN A 35 -8.38 -5.81 0.74
N SER A 36 -8.37 -6.96 1.41
CA SER A 36 -7.67 -7.15 2.68
C SER A 36 -6.14 -7.13 2.50
N THR A 37 -5.62 -7.69 1.39
CA THR A 37 -4.19 -7.60 1.04
C THR A 37 -3.76 -6.15 0.82
N VAL A 38 -4.53 -5.37 0.05
CA VAL A 38 -4.25 -3.94 -0.19
C VAL A 38 -4.29 -3.14 1.12
N SER A 39 -5.30 -3.36 1.97
CA SER A 39 -5.41 -2.70 3.28
C SER A 39 -4.19 -2.99 4.18
N GLN A 40 -3.75 -4.25 4.26
CA GLN A 40 -2.54 -4.59 5.02
C GLN A 40 -1.28 -3.94 4.46
N GLN A 41 -1.14 -3.91 3.13
CA GLN A 41 0.00 -3.28 2.47
C GLN A 41 0.05 -1.79 2.81
N VAL A 42 -1.05 -1.04 2.63
CA VAL A 42 -1.09 0.40 2.96
C VAL A 42 -0.78 0.66 4.44
N ARG A 43 -1.33 -0.14 5.36
CA ARG A 43 -1.02 -0.03 6.80
C ARG A 43 0.45 -0.29 7.11
N ARG A 44 1.08 -1.23 6.41
CA ARG A 44 2.51 -1.52 6.55
C ARG A 44 3.36 -0.39 5.96
N ALA A 45 2.94 0.18 4.82
CA ALA A 45 3.58 1.33 4.20
C ALA A 45 3.70 2.51 5.18
N GLY A 46 2.59 2.84 5.86
CA GLY A 46 2.57 3.90 6.86
C GLY A 46 3.55 3.62 8.01
N ARG A 47 3.51 2.40 8.57
CA ARG A 47 4.44 2.02 9.66
C ARG A 47 5.90 2.13 9.25
N ASP A 48 6.25 1.66 8.05
CA ASP A 48 7.62 1.72 7.54
C ASP A 48 8.05 3.17 7.24
N ALA A 49 7.10 4.06 6.93
CA ALA A 49 7.30 5.49 6.76
C ALA A 49 7.25 6.30 8.08
N GLY A 50 7.03 5.65 9.23
CA GLY A 50 6.87 6.33 10.53
C GLY A 50 5.55 7.08 10.70
N GLN A 51 4.55 6.84 9.84
CA GLN A 51 3.21 7.42 9.90
C GLN A 51 2.18 6.38 10.38
N ALA A 52 1.35 6.74 11.35
CA ALA A 52 0.17 5.95 11.68
C ALA A 52 -0.85 6.13 10.54
N ALA A 53 -0.94 5.13 9.64
CA ALA A 53 -2.00 5.11 8.63
C ALA A 53 -3.36 5.12 9.34
N VAL A 54 -4.12 6.19 9.14
CA VAL A 54 -5.45 6.45 9.72
C VAL A 54 -6.51 5.44 9.28
#